data_AF-A0A8I1DSH0-F1
#
_entry.id   AF-A0A8I1DSH0-F1
#
_cell.length_a   1.000
_cell.length_b   1.000
_cell.length_c   1.000
_cell.angle_alpha   90.00
_cell.angle_beta   90.00
_cell.angle_gamma   90.00
#
_symmetry.space_group_name_H-M   'P 1'
#
loop_
_entity.id
_entity.type
_entity.pdbx_description
1 polymer ?
#
loop_
_entity_poly.entity_id
_entity_poly.type
_entity_poly.pdbx_seq_one_letter_code
_entity_poly.pdbx_strand_id
1 'polypeptide(L)'
;MPRPIPLERYRNIGISAHIDAGKTTTTERILFYTGMSHKLGEVHDGAATTDWMAQEQERGITITSAAVSCFWPGMDRSFEPHRINIIDTPGHVDFTIEVERSMRVLDGAVMVYDSVGGVQPQSETVWRQANKYHVPRLAFVNKMDRPGADFFRVVQMMIDRLKANPVPIAIPVGAEEHFT
;
A
#
# COMPACT_ATOMS: atom_id res chain seq x y z
N MET A 1 15.19 -22.20 18.83
CA MET A 1 14.00 -22.88 18.25
C MET A 1 14.09 -22.79 16.73
N PRO A 2 13.81 -23.86 15.97
CA PRO A 2 13.68 -23.76 14.52
C PRO A 2 12.52 -22.80 14.19
N ARG A 3 12.70 -21.96 13.16
CA ARG A 3 11.64 -21.03 12.72
C ARG A 3 10.43 -21.86 12.25
N PRO A 4 9.19 -21.53 12.65
CA PRO A 4 8.00 -22.29 12.24
C PRO A 4 7.69 -22.15 10.75
N ILE A 5 8.20 -21.10 10.10
CA ILE A 5 8.08 -20.86 8.66
C ILE A 5 9.49 -20.69 8.07
N PRO A 6 9.79 -21.30 6.91
CA PRO A 6 11.07 -21.12 6.22
C PRO A 6 11.26 -19.68 5.74
N LEU A 7 12.51 -19.24 5.63
CA LEU A 7 12.83 -17.85 5.33
C LEU A 7 12.29 -17.41 3.96
N GLU A 8 12.28 -18.29 2.96
CA GLU A 8 11.73 -17.98 1.63
C GLU A 8 10.22 -17.64 1.63
N ARG A 9 9.49 -17.91 2.72
CA ARG A 9 8.06 -17.59 2.88
C ARG A 9 7.81 -16.31 3.70
N TYR A 10 8.86 -15.56 4.03
CA TYR A 10 8.75 -14.23 4.63
C TYR A 10 8.61 -13.15 3.55
N ARG A 11 7.71 -12.20 3.78
CA ARG A 11 7.54 -11.00 2.94
C ARG A 11 7.55 -9.78 3.85
N ASN A 12 8.63 -9.00 3.82
CA ASN A 12 8.71 -7.72 4.54
C ASN A 12 8.37 -6.60 3.56
N ILE A 13 7.14 -6.09 3.63
CA ILE A 13 6.61 -5.13 2.65
C ILE A 13 6.17 -3.82 3.30
N GLY A 14 6.40 -2.71 2.60
CA GLY A 14 5.83 -1.42 2.97
C GLY A 14 4.65 -1.05 2.08
N ILE A 15 3.62 -0.41 2.64
CA ILE A 15 2.55 0.22 1.85
C ILE A 15 2.83 1.72 1.81
N SER A 16 3.03 2.29 0.61
CA SER A 16 3.44 3.69 0.45
C SER A 16 2.76 4.37 -0.73
N ALA A 17 2.51 5.68 -0.60
CA ALA A 17 1.66 6.47 -1.49
C ALA A 17 1.61 7.93 -1.04
N HIS A 18 1.10 8.81 -1.90
CA HIS A 18 0.69 10.16 -1.51
C HIS A 18 -0.53 10.15 -0.57
N ILE A 19 -0.85 11.31 0.00
CA ILE A 19 -1.99 11.52 0.92
C ILE A 19 -3.29 11.10 0.21
N ASP A 20 -4.23 10.54 0.96
CA ASP A 20 -5.55 10.10 0.49
C ASP A 20 -5.58 9.02 -0.60
N ALA A 21 -4.46 8.46 -1.07
CA ALA A 21 -4.46 7.35 -2.03
C ALA A 21 -5.03 6.03 -1.46
N GLY A 22 -5.31 5.96 -0.16
CA GLY A 22 -5.90 4.79 0.51
C GLY A 22 -4.89 3.73 0.98
N LYS A 23 -3.68 4.14 1.42
CA LYS A 23 -2.67 3.22 1.99
C LYS A 23 -3.21 2.43 3.17
N THR A 24 -3.67 3.14 4.19
CA THR A 24 -4.17 2.59 5.45
C THR A 24 -5.39 1.71 5.21
N THR A 25 -6.33 2.16 4.37
CA THR A 25 -7.47 1.35 3.95
C THR A 25 -7.03 0.07 3.25
N THR A 26 -5.99 0.13 2.41
CA THR A 26 -5.43 -1.06 1.75
C THR A 26 -4.82 -2.02 2.78
N THR A 27 -4.07 -1.51 3.75
CA THR A 27 -3.51 -2.29 4.86
C THR A 27 -4.61 -2.99 5.66
N GLU A 28 -5.65 -2.28 6.08
CA GLU A 28 -6.77 -2.86 6.82
C GLU A 28 -7.51 -3.94 6.01
N ARG A 29 -7.67 -3.74 4.69
CA ARG A 29 -8.26 -4.76 3.80
C ARG A 29 -7.40 -6.01 3.70
N ILE A 30 -6.07 -5.87 3.64
CA ILE A 30 -5.16 -7.02 3.70
C ILE A 30 -5.36 -7.77 5.02
N LEU A 31 -5.36 -7.08 6.16
CA LEU A 31 -5.56 -7.71 7.47
C LEU A 31 -6.91 -8.42 7.58
N PHE A 32 -7.98 -7.81 7.06
CA PHE A 32 -9.30 -8.42 6.99
C PHE A 32 -9.30 -9.72 6.16
N TYR A 33 -8.79 -9.67 4.93
CA TYR A 33 -8.79 -10.86 4.07
C TYR A 33 -7.90 -11.97 4.62
N THR A 34 -6.86 -11.65 5.39
CA THR A 34 -6.00 -12.67 6.03
C THR A 34 -6.69 -13.36 7.21
N GLY A 35 -7.84 -12.83 7.65
CA GLY A 35 -8.55 -13.25 8.85
C GLY A 35 -7.94 -12.72 10.15
N MET A 36 -6.95 -11.81 10.09
CA MET A 36 -6.32 -11.21 11.27
C MET A 36 -7.21 -10.16 11.94
N SER A 37 -8.01 -9.44 11.14
CA SER A 37 -9.06 -8.54 11.65
C SER A 37 -10.44 -9.08 11.29
N HIS A 38 -11.37 -9.02 12.24
CA HIS A 38 -12.78 -9.44 12.05
C HIS A 38 -13.71 -8.27 11.76
N LYS A 39 -13.20 -7.03 11.73
CA LYS A 39 -13.96 -5.82 11.39
C LYS A 39 -13.31 -5.12 10.21
N LEU A 40 -14.12 -4.75 9.23
CA LEU A 40 -13.74 -3.80 8.21
C LEU A 40 -13.81 -2.41 8.83
N GLY A 41 -12.71 -1.95 9.41
CA GLY A 41 -12.59 -0.57 9.85
C GLY A 41 -12.45 0.34 8.63
N GLU A 42 -13.41 1.23 8.41
CA GLU A 42 -13.15 2.39 7.57
C GLU A 42 -12.32 3.37 8.40
N VAL A 43 -11.23 3.88 7.82
CA VAL A 43 -10.32 4.83 8.48
C VAL A 43 -11.08 6.08 8.95
N HIS A 44 -12.14 6.45 8.23
CA HIS A 44 -13.02 7.57 8.54
C HIS A 44 -13.86 7.39 9.82
N ASP A 45 -14.05 6.15 10.30
CA ASP A 45 -14.81 5.87 11.52
C ASP A 45 -13.91 5.73 12.76
N GLY A 46 -12.60 6.04 12.65
CA GLY A 46 -11.64 5.93 13.75
C GLY A 46 -11.35 4.49 14.18
N ALA A 47 -11.73 3.50 13.37
CA ALA A 47 -11.63 2.07 13.69
C ALA A 47 -10.42 1.37 13.05
N ALA A 48 -9.51 2.11 12.41
CA ALA A 48 -8.31 1.53 11.78
C ALA A 48 -7.37 0.97 12.86
N THR A 49 -6.89 -0.26 12.64
CA THR A 49 -6.00 -0.96 13.59
C THR A 49 -4.61 -0.32 13.62
N THR A 50 -4.18 0.28 12.51
CA THR A 50 -2.84 0.88 12.35
C THR A 50 -2.73 2.33 12.79
N ASP A 51 -3.80 3.13 12.71
CA ASP A 51 -3.84 4.53 13.15
C ASP A 51 -4.36 4.61 14.59
N TRP A 52 -3.46 4.36 15.56
CA TRP A 52 -3.81 4.25 16.98
C TRP A 52 -3.70 5.58 17.74
N MET A 53 -3.04 6.60 17.17
CA MET A 53 -2.94 7.91 17.82
C MET A 53 -4.23 8.70 17.66
N ALA A 54 -4.67 9.38 18.72
CA ALA A 54 -5.86 10.23 18.67
C ALA A 54 -5.77 11.31 17.58
N GLN A 55 -4.57 11.87 17.33
CA GLN A 55 -4.36 12.83 16.24
C GLN A 55 -4.46 12.22 14.84
N GLU A 56 -4.07 10.95 14.67
CA GLU A 56 -4.20 10.25 13.38
C GLU A 56 -5.68 10.02 13.07
N GLN A 57 -6.45 9.58 14.07
CA GLN A 57 -7.90 9.36 13.96
C GLN A 57 -8.68 10.67 13.74
N GLU A 58 -8.33 11.73 14.48
CA GLU A 58 -8.98 13.05 14.35
C GLU A 58 -8.78 13.67 12.95
N ARG A 59 -7.59 13.47 12.37
CA ARG A 59 -7.19 14.12 11.12
C ARG A 59 -7.30 13.22 9.88
N GLY A 60 -7.56 11.93 10.06
CA GLY A 60 -7.61 10.96 8.97
C GLY A 60 -6.29 10.80 8.22
N ILE A 61 -5.15 10.97 8.91
CA ILE A 61 -3.81 10.84 8.32
C ILE A 61 -2.96 9.85 9.13
N THR A 62 -2.12 9.08 8.45
CA THR A 62 -1.08 8.28 9.10
C THR A 62 0.15 9.15 9.40
N ILE A 63 0.51 9.26 10.67
CA ILE A 63 1.63 10.04 11.19
C ILE A 63 2.82 9.13 11.48
N THR A 64 2.57 7.98 12.10
CA THR A 64 3.58 7.00 12.50
C THR A 64 3.49 5.69 11.73
N SER A 65 4.65 5.09 11.46
CA SER A 65 4.70 3.81 10.79
C SER A 65 4.26 2.68 11.72
N ALA A 66 3.20 1.94 11.33
CA ALA A 66 2.71 0.79 12.07
C ALA A 66 3.22 -0.52 11.45
N ALA A 67 3.72 -1.43 12.29
CA ALA A 67 4.20 -2.75 11.86
C ALA A 67 3.23 -3.85 12.30
N VAL A 68 2.69 -4.60 11.34
CA VAL A 68 1.73 -5.69 11.61
C VAL A 68 2.17 -6.97 10.88
N SER A 69 1.99 -8.13 11.50
CA SER A 69 2.32 -9.43 10.90
C SER A 69 1.06 -10.26 10.67
N CYS A 70 0.81 -10.71 9.44
CA CYS A 70 -0.29 -11.61 9.10
C CYS A 70 0.22 -12.83 8.32
N PHE A 71 -0.66 -13.83 8.14
CA PHE A 71 -0.38 -15.03 7.36
C PHE A 71 -1.31 -15.12 6.16
N TRP A 72 -0.75 -15.34 4.97
CA TRP A 72 -1.52 -15.38 3.74
C TRP A 72 -1.31 -16.71 2.99
N PRO A 73 -2.35 -17.56 2.88
CA PRO A 73 -2.31 -18.79 2.08
C PRO A 73 -2.68 -18.58 0.60
N GLY A 74 -2.84 -17.34 0.15
CA GLY A 74 -3.48 -17.03 -1.13
C GLY A 74 -5.00 -16.88 -1.00
N MET A 75 -5.62 -16.14 -1.93
CA MET A 75 -7.09 -15.94 -1.91
C MET A 75 -7.86 -17.24 -2.11
N ASP A 76 -7.39 -18.10 -3.00
CA ASP A 76 -7.91 -19.45 -3.26
C ASP A 76 -7.37 -20.50 -2.29
N ARG A 77 -6.51 -20.09 -1.34
CA ARG A 77 -5.81 -20.95 -0.38
C ARG A 77 -4.95 -22.04 -1.02
N SER A 78 -4.51 -21.83 -2.26
CA SER A 78 -3.66 -22.78 -3.00
C SER A 78 -2.20 -22.78 -2.53
N PHE A 79 -1.77 -21.75 -1.80
CA PHE A 79 -0.41 -21.65 -1.31
C PHE A 79 -0.28 -22.07 0.14
N GLU A 80 0.88 -22.63 0.44
CA GLU A 80 1.41 -22.70 1.79
C GLU A 80 1.43 -21.30 2.43
N PRO A 81 1.03 -21.14 3.71
CA PRO A 81 0.97 -19.83 4.35
C PRO A 81 2.31 -19.10 4.31
N HIS A 82 2.28 -17.88 3.78
CA HIS A 82 3.39 -16.93 3.82
C HIS A 82 3.21 -15.99 5.00
N ARG A 83 4.30 -15.68 5.70
CA ARG A 83 4.28 -14.63 6.73
C ARG A 83 4.57 -13.29 6.08
N ILE A 84 3.61 -12.38 6.19
CA ILE A 84 3.73 -11.02 5.67
C ILE A 84 3.90 -10.08 6.85
N ASN A 85 4.99 -9.33 6.88
CA ASN A 85 5.22 -8.25 7.82
C ASN A 85 5.02 -6.94 7.04
N ILE A 86 3.96 -6.21 7.38
CA ILE A 86 3.56 -4.98 6.72
C ILE A 86 4.03 -3.81 7.55
N ILE A 87 4.66 -2.83 6.91
CA ILE A 87 4.90 -1.50 7.47
C ILE A 87 4.00 -0.52 6.72
N ASP A 88 2.97 -0.01 7.39
CA ASP A 88 2.17 1.08 6.84
C ASP A 88 2.95 2.39 6.99
N THR A 89 3.14 3.13 5.91
CA THR A 89 4.02 4.32 5.90
C THR A 89 3.22 5.62 5.78
N PRO A 90 3.66 6.71 6.43
CA PRO A 90 3.04 8.02 6.28
C PRO A 90 3.01 8.48 4.82
N GLY A 91 1.91 9.13 4.42
CA GLY A 91 1.76 9.70 3.07
C GLY A 91 2.12 11.18 2.95
N HIS A 92 2.21 11.86 4.09
CA HIS A 92 2.42 13.29 4.15
C HIS A 92 3.90 13.64 3.98
N VAL A 93 4.19 14.75 3.30
CA VAL A 93 5.57 15.20 3.02
C VAL A 93 6.37 15.51 4.29
N ASP A 94 5.69 15.96 5.33
CA ASP A 94 6.30 16.29 6.62
C ASP A 94 6.86 15.04 7.34
N PHE A 95 6.44 13.84 6.96
CA PHE A 95 6.89 12.57 7.55
C PHE A 95 7.80 11.77 6.62
N THR A 96 8.44 12.43 5.66
CA THR A 96 9.38 11.80 4.71
C THR A 96 10.55 11.06 5.35
N ILE A 97 10.98 11.46 6.56
CA ILE A 97 12.02 10.74 7.33
C ILE A 97 11.55 9.35 7.74
N GLU A 98 10.29 9.19 8.11
CA GLU A 98 9.74 7.88 8.44
C GLU A 98 9.69 6.97 7.22
N VAL A 99 9.22 7.50 6.08
CA VAL A 99 9.22 6.77 4.81
C VAL A 99 10.64 6.33 4.45
N GLU A 100 11.64 7.21 4.60
CA GLU A 100 13.04 6.87 4.31
C GLU A 100 13.58 5.77 5.23
N ARG A 101 13.24 5.79 6.53
CA ARG A 101 13.61 4.73 7.47
C ARG A 101 12.95 3.40 7.13
N SER A 102 11.67 3.42 6.78
CA SER A 102 10.93 2.22 6.36
C SER A 102 11.52 1.62 5.10
N MET A 103 11.83 2.42 4.07
CA MET A 103 12.44 1.93 2.82
C MET A 103 13.81 1.24 3.00
N ARG A 104 14.52 1.47 4.12
CA ARG A 104 15.80 0.82 4.41
C ARG A 104 15.68 -0.58 4.99
N VAL A 105 14.53 -0.92 5.57
CA VAL A 105 14.30 -2.20 6.28
C VAL A 105 13.40 -3.15 5.51
N LEU A 106 12.76 -2.66 4.44
CA LEU A 106 11.82 -3.42 3.64
C LEU A 106 12.51 -4.18 2.52
N ASP A 107 12.06 -5.42 2.30
CA ASP A 107 12.51 -6.24 1.15
C ASP A 107 11.71 -5.93 -0.12
N GLY A 108 10.56 -5.26 0.02
CA GLY A 108 9.74 -4.79 -1.09
C GLY A 108 8.71 -3.73 -0.66
N ALA A 109 8.05 -3.11 -1.62
CA ALA A 109 6.99 -2.15 -1.34
C ALA A 109 5.83 -2.23 -2.34
N VAL A 110 4.63 -1.92 -1.85
CA VAL A 110 3.43 -1.68 -2.65
C VAL A 110 3.23 -0.17 -2.74
N MET A 111 3.42 0.37 -3.93
CA MET A 111 3.23 1.78 -4.25
C MET A 111 1.77 1.98 -4.67
N VAL A 112 0.97 2.59 -3.80
CA VAL A 112 -0.46 2.85 -4.06
C VAL A 112 -0.61 4.19 -4.80
N TYR A 113 -1.45 4.21 -5.82
CA TYR A 113 -1.78 5.39 -6.61
C TYR A 113 -3.30 5.56 -6.65
N ASP A 114 -3.77 6.79 -6.51
CA ASP A 114 -5.18 7.12 -6.74
C ASP A 114 -5.49 7.09 -8.24
N SER A 115 -6.54 6.39 -8.65
CA SER A 115 -6.97 6.26 -10.06
C SER A 115 -7.33 7.60 -10.72
N VAL A 116 -7.73 8.59 -9.93
CA VAL A 116 -8.11 9.93 -10.40
C VAL A 116 -6.89 10.84 -10.38
N GLY A 117 -6.20 10.94 -9.24
CA GLY A 117 -5.03 11.81 -9.06
C GLY A 117 -3.76 11.32 -9.77
N GLY A 118 -3.64 10.02 -10.02
CA GLY A 118 -2.48 9.36 -10.62
C GLY A 118 -1.18 9.63 -9.87
N VAL A 119 -0.11 9.94 -10.61
CA VAL A 119 1.20 10.27 -10.03
C VAL A 119 1.23 11.73 -9.58
N GLN A 120 1.24 11.94 -8.27
CA GLN A 120 1.36 13.26 -7.63
C GLN A 120 2.82 13.62 -7.26
N PRO A 121 3.15 14.90 -7.00
CA PRO A 121 4.51 15.31 -6.60
C PRO A 121 5.08 14.54 -5.40
N GLN A 122 4.22 14.17 -4.45
CA GLN A 122 4.59 13.37 -3.29
C GLN A 122 4.95 11.94 -3.69
N SER A 123 4.26 11.38 -4.69
CA SER A 123 4.54 10.05 -5.22
C SER A 123 5.94 9.98 -5.83
N GLU A 124 6.39 11.05 -6.51
CA GLU A 124 7.75 11.15 -7.06
C GLU A 124 8.82 11.15 -5.96
N THR A 125 8.53 11.76 -4.82
CA THR A 125 9.47 11.80 -3.68
C THR A 125 9.63 10.41 -3.07
N VAL A 126 8.53 9.71 -2.80
CA VAL A 126 8.57 8.32 -2.30
C VAL A 126 9.23 7.39 -3.32
N TRP A 127 8.96 7.59 -4.62
CA TRP A 127 9.58 6.82 -5.69
C TRP A 127 11.11 6.98 -5.71
N ARG A 128 11.61 8.22 -5.54
CA ARG A 128 13.06 8.49 -5.44
C ARG A 128 13.68 7.83 -4.21
N GLN A 129 12.99 7.85 -3.07
CA GLN A 129 13.45 7.18 -1.85
C GLN A 129 13.56 5.67 -2.06
N ALA A 130 12.55 5.06 -2.67
CA ALA A 130 12.58 3.63 -2.96
C ALA A 130 13.66 3.27 -3.99
N ASN A 131 13.92 4.13 -5.00
CA ASN A 131 15.03 3.97 -5.94
C ASN A 131 16.39 4.00 -5.24
N LYS A 132 16.60 4.96 -4.33
CA LYS A 132 17.84 5.11 -3.55
C LYS A 132 18.22 3.82 -2.81
N TYR A 133 17.23 3.11 -2.28
CA TYR A 133 17.43 1.85 -1.55
C TYR A 133 17.20 0.58 -2.39
N HIS A 134 17.00 0.73 -3.71
CA HIS A 134 16.83 -0.39 -4.64
C HIS A 134 15.69 -1.35 -4.23
N VAL A 135 14.65 -0.82 -3.57
CA VAL A 135 13.52 -1.61 -3.07
C VAL A 135 12.69 -2.11 -4.25
N PRO A 136 12.50 -3.42 -4.45
CA PRO A 136 11.57 -3.98 -5.43
C PRO A 136 10.13 -3.52 -5.15
N ARG A 137 9.35 -3.23 -6.20
CA ARG A 137 8.04 -2.60 -6.03
C ARG A 137 6.96 -3.19 -6.93
N LEU A 138 5.75 -3.24 -6.39
CA LEU A 138 4.51 -3.36 -7.15
C LEU A 138 3.77 -2.01 -7.12
N ALA A 139 3.05 -1.70 -8.19
CA ALA A 139 2.15 -0.55 -8.23
C ALA A 139 0.71 -1.04 -8.10
N PHE A 140 -0.07 -0.38 -7.24
CA PHE A 140 -1.48 -0.66 -7.04
C PHE A 140 -2.30 0.59 -7.33
N VAL A 141 -3.07 0.58 -8.42
CA VAL A 141 -3.99 1.67 -8.76
C VAL A 141 -5.28 1.44 -7.99
N ASN A 142 -5.52 2.27 -6.98
CA ASN A 142 -6.63 2.19 -6.05
C ASN A 142 -7.76 3.15 -6.45
N LYS A 143 -8.92 2.98 -5.83
CA LYS A 143 -10.12 3.80 -6.01
C LYS A 143 -10.68 3.79 -7.45
N MET A 144 -10.64 2.64 -8.12
CA MET A 144 -11.18 2.50 -9.48
C MET A 144 -12.70 2.74 -9.57
N ASP A 145 -13.39 2.77 -8.43
CA ASP A 145 -14.80 3.10 -8.23
C ASP A 145 -15.11 4.61 -8.30
N ARG A 146 -14.10 5.49 -8.29
CA ARG A 146 -14.32 6.95 -8.23
C ARG A 146 -14.61 7.57 -9.60
N PRO A 147 -15.44 8.62 -9.67
CA PRO A 147 -15.60 9.41 -10.90
C PRO A 147 -14.26 9.96 -11.41
N GLY A 148 -13.97 9.77 -12.68
CA GLY A 148 -12.70 10.12 -13.32
C GLY A 148 -11.57 9.12 -13.12
N ALA A 149 -11.87 7.91 -12.63
CA ALA A 149 -10.91 6.82 -12.50
C ALA A 149 -10.40 6.36 -13.87
N ASP A 150 -9.09 6.41 -14.07
CA ASP A 150 -8.47 6.01 -15.34
C ASP A 150 -7.16 5.26 -15.10
N PHE A 151 -7.23 3.93 -15.15
CA PHE A 151 -6.09 3.05 -14.93
C PHE A 151 -4.95 3.31 -15.91
N PHE A 152 -5.25 3.42 -17.21
CA PHE A 152 -4.23 3.58 -18.24
C PHE A 152 -3.59 4.97 -18.20
N ARG A 153 -4.33 6.00 -17.78
CA ARG A 153 -3.73 7.31 -17.47
C ARG A 153 -2.72 7.20 -16.34
N VAL A 154 -3.02 6.47 -15.26
CA VAL A 154 -2.04 6.28 -14.17
C VAL A 154 -0.79 5.57 -14.68
N VAL A 155 -0.94 4.50 -15.48
CA VAL A 155 0.19 3.79 -16.11
C VAL A 155 1.03 4.75 -16.96
N GLN A 156 0.40 5.57 -17.80
CA GLN A 156 1.09 6.55 -18.63
C GLN A 156 1.82 7.60 -17.78
N MET A 157 1.20 8.10 -16.70
CA MET A 157 1.84 9.03 -15.77
C MET A 157 3.06 8.42 -15.07
N MET A 158 3.04 7.11 -14.77
CA MET A 158 4.23 6.43 -14.22
C MET A 158 5.40 6.44 -15.21
N ILE A 159 5.14 6.26 -16.50
CA ILE A 159 6.17 6.38 -17.55
C ILE A 159 6.67 7.82 -17.62
N ASP A 160 5.75 8.78 -17.73
CA ASP A 160 6.11 10.16 -18.04
C ASP A 160 6.76 10.89 -16.87
N ARG A 161 6.27 10.69 -15.64
CA ARG A 161 6.72 11.41 -14.44
C ARG A 161 7.76 10.63 -13.63
N LEU A 162 7.56 9.33 -13.44
CA LEU A 162 8.48 8.52 -12.63
C LEU A 162 9.63 7.93 -13.45
N LYS A 163 9.55 8.02 -14.79
CA LYS A 163 10.46 7.34 -15.72
C LYS A 163 10.54 5.83 -15.43
N ALA A 164 9.42 5.27 -14.98
CA ALA A 164 9.28 3.85 -14.67
C ALA A 164 9.02 3.04 -15.94
N ASN A 165 9.19 1.72 -15.84
CA ASN A 165 8.76 0.76 -16.85
C ASN A 165 7.60 -0.10 -16.30
N PRO A 166 6.38 0.45 -16.16
CA PRO A 166 5.25 -0.28 -15.61
C PRO A 166 4.82 -1.40 -16.56
N VAL A 167 4.50 -2.57 -16.00
CA VAL A 167 3.96 -3.71 -16.74
C VAL A 167 2.57 -4.00 -16.18
N PRO A 168 1.48 -3.65 -16.88
CA PRO A 168 0.14 -3.99 -16.46
C PRO A 168 -0.04 -5.52 -16.42
N ILE A 169 -0.34 -6.05 -15.23
CA ILE A 169 -0.62 -7.49 -15.01
C ILE A 169 -2.12 -7.77 -14.80
N ALA A 170 -2.92 -6.72 -14.67
CA ALA A 170 -4.37 -6.76 -14.55
C ALA A 170 -4.98 -5.63 -15.40
N ILE A 171 -6.18 -5.87 -15.92
CA ILE A 171 -6.98 -4.88 -16.65
C ILE A 171 -8.29 -4.73 -15.89
N PRO A 172 -8.68 -3.50 -15.50
CA PRO A 172 -9.95 -3.27 -14.82
C PRO A 172 -11.12 -3.60 -15.75
N VAL A 173 -12.19 -4.18 -15.17
CA VAL A 173 -13.46 -4.36 -15.86
C VAL A 173 -14.37 -3.20 -15.47
N GLY A 174 -14.64 -2.31 -16.43
CA GLY A 174 -15.34 -1.06 -16.18
C GLY A 174 -14.48 -0.03 -15.43
N ALA A 175 -15.10 1.09 -15.08
CA ALA A 175 -14.52 2.18 -14.30
C ALA A 175 -15.65 2.93 -13.58
N GLU A 176 -15.29 3.68 -12.54
CA GLU A 176 -16.22 4.49 -11.76
C GLU A 176 -17.35 3.61 -11.17
N GLU A 177 -18.61 4.05 -11.26
CA GLU A 177 -19.79 3.31 -10.80
C GLU A 177 -19.99 1.97 -11.52
N HIS A 178 -19.31 1.74 -12.65
CA HIS A 178 -19.36 0.49 -13.42
C HIS A 178 -18.17 -0.44 -13.17
N PHE A 179 -17.28 -0.12 -12.21
CA PHE A 179 -16.15 -0.97 -11.86
C PHE A 179 -16.60 -2.23 -11.12
N THR A 180 -16.21 -3.41 -11.62
CA THR A 180 -16.60 -4.74 -11.08
C THR A 180 -15.43 -5.69 -10.97
#